data_AF-A0A1C5E1H5-F1
#
_entry.id   AF-A0A1C5E1H5-F1
#
_cell.length_a   1.000
_cell.length_b   1.000
_cell.length_c   1.000
_cell.angle_alpha   90.00
_cell.angle_beta   90.00
_cell.angle_gamma   90.00
#
_symmetry.space_group_name_H-M   'P 1'
#
loop_
_entity.id
_entity.type
_entity.pdbx_description
1 polymer ?
#
loop_
_entity_poly.entity_id
_entity_poly.type
_entity_poly.pdbx_seq_one_letter_code
_entity_poly.pdbx_strand_id
1 'polypeptide(L)'
;MAVDAEVSGRTLTRVTVTATSVDQPDRLRTSPAPGAWRRRLLRLVPALASALCGVLLYVSFPPRPLWWLALPAFAGFGWVLRGRGWKAALGLGYLFGLGFLLPLLVWTGVEVGYLPWLALVAVEAVFVALVGVGVAAVSRLPGWPVWAAAIWITGEAVRARTP
;
A
#
# COMPACT_ATOMS: atom_id res chain seq x y z
N MET A 1 -10.43 20.32 -76.83
CA MET A 1 -11.79 20.13 -77.35
C MET A 1 -12.01 18.63 -77.38
N ALA A 2 -12.56 18.07 -76.29
CA ALA A 2 -13.99 17.89 -76.08
C ALA A 2 -14.34 16.44 -76.50
N VAL A 3 -14.58 15.55 -75.52
CA VAL A 3 -15.91 14.99 -75.18
C VAL A 3 -16.57 14.29 -76.38
N ASP A 4 -17.20 13.13 -76.28
CA ASP A 4 -17.67 12.28 -75.19
C ASP A 4 -18.12 10.98 -75.88
N ALA A 5 -18.74 10.11 -75.09
CA ALA A 5 -19.75 9.10 -75.47
C ALA A 5 -19.19 7.67 -75.55
N GLU A 6 -19.53 6.71 -74.67
CA GLU A 6 -20.79 6.30 -74.01
C GLU A 6 -21.15 4.87 -74.48
N VAL A 7 -21.83 4.15 -73.57
CA VAL A 7 -22.61 2.92 -73.75
C VAL A 7 -21.91 1.55 -73.63
N SER A 8 -22.08 1.01 -72.41
CA SER A 8 -22.74 -0.27 -72.10
C SER A 8 -22.12 -1.60 -72.54
N GLY A 9 -21.84 -2.42 -71.54
CA GLY A 9 -21.68 -3.86 -71.67
C GLY A 9 -21.75 -4.53 -70.31
N ARG A 10 -22.96 -4.82 -69.84
CA ARG A 10 -23.20 -5.63 -68.63
C ARG A 10 -22.53 -7.00 -68.80
N THR A 11 -21.71 -7.42 -67.84
CA THR A 11 -21.48 -8.84 -67.57
C THR A 11 -21.48 -9.04 -66.06
N LEU A 12 -22.61 -9.55 -65.59
CA LEU A 12 -22.84 -9.96 -64.21
C LEU A 12 -22.03 -11.23 -63.93
N THR A 13 -20.85 -11.10 -63.33
CA THR A 13 -20.17 -12.26 -62.75
C THR A 13 -20.78 -12.52 -61.37
N ARG A 14 -21.76 -13.42 -61.36
CA ARG A 14 -22.27 -14.12 -60.17
C ARG A 14 -21.08 -14.74 -59.43
N VAL A 15 -20.79 -14.28 -58.22
CA VAL A 15 -19.89 -14.99 -57.29
C VAL A 15 -20.67 -15.33 -56.01
N THR A 16 -20.56 -16.60 -55.69
CA THR A 16 -21.27 -17.42 -54.72
C THR A 16 -21.13 -16.93 -53.27
N VAL A 17 -22.24 -17.02 -52.54
CA VAL A 17 -22.39 -16.86 -51.09
C VAL A 17 -21.59 -17.93 -50.31
N THR A 18 -21.35 -17.65 -49.01
CA THR A 18 -20.90 -18.50 -47.87
C THR A 18 -19.43 -18.24 -47.51
N ALA A 19 -19.07 -17.80 -46.30
CA ALA A 19 -19.61 -18.17 -44.99
C ALA A 19 -19.70 -16.98 -44.02
N THR A 20 -20.74 -17.03 -43.20
CA THR A 20 -20.79 -16.42 -41.87
C THR A 20 -19.57 -16.84 -41.05
N SER A 21 -18.58 -15.98 -40.89
CA SER A 21 -17.63 -16.08 -39.78
C SER A 21 -18.34 -15.59 -38.51
N VAL A 22 -19.27 -16.41 -38.00
CA VAL A 22 -19.67 -16.39 -36.59
C VAL A 22 -18.49 -16.92 -35.82
N ASP A 23 -17.52 -16.05 -35.55
CA ASP A 23 -16.38 -16.40 -34.69
C ASP A 23 -15.90 -15.17 -33.92
N GLN A 24 -16.85 -14.56 -33.21
CA GLN A 24 -16.49 -13.61 -32.16
C GLN A 24 -17.15 -13.86 -30.79
N PRO A 25 -17.31 -15.12 -30.31
CA PRO A 25 -17.49 -15.35 -28.88
C PRO A 25 -16.17 -15.25 -28.09
N ASP A 26 -15.01 -15.37 -28.76
CA ASP A 26 -13.70 -15.41 -28.08
C ASP A 26 -13.20 -14.05 -27.55
N ARG A 27 -13.82 -12.94 -27.95
CA ARG A 27 -13.54 -11.63 -27.33
C ARG A 27 -14.04 -11.50 -25.88
N LEU A 28 -14.76 -12.49 -25.35
CA LEU A 28 -15.21 -12.53 -23.96
C LEU A 28 -14.25 -13.26 -23.01
N ARG A 29 -13.14 -13.83 -23.49
CA ARG A 29 -12.13 -14.43 -22.61
C ARG A 29 -11.09 -13.41 -22.17
N THR A 30 -11.47 -12.47 -21.30
CA THR A 30 -10.54 -11.76 -20.42
C THR A 30 -9.93 -12.77 -19.44
N SER A 31 -8.96 -13.56 -19.92
CA SER A 31 -8.12 -14.35 -19.02
C SER A 31 -7.36 -13.38 -18.11
N PRO A 32 -7.45 -13.49 -16.77
CA PRO A 32 -6.64 -12.67 -15.90
C PRO A 32 -5.18 -13.02 -16.19
N ALA A 33 -4.44 -12.06 -16.77
CA ALA A 33 -3.05 -12.25 -17.16
C ALA A 33 -2.26 -12.86 -15.98
N PRO A 34 -1.48 -13.94 -16.17
CA PRO A 34 -0.69 -14.60 -15.13
C PRO A 34 0.34 -13.70 -14.41
N GLY A 35 0.48 -12.43 -14.78
CA GLY A 35 1.29 -11.42 -14.07
C GLY A 35 0.50 -10.48 -13.15
N ALA A 36 -0.83 -10.44 -13.23
CA ALA A 36 -1.65 -9.50 -12.46
C ALA A 36 -1.69 -9.83 -10.96
N TRP A 37 -1.81 -11.12 -10.62
CA TRP A 37 -1.79 -11.59 -9.24
C TRP A 37 -0.41 -11.39 -8.59
N ARG A 38 0.68 -11.68 -9.31
CA ARG A 38 2.06 -11.46 -8.83
C ARG A 38 2.33 -9.98 -8.57
N ARG A 39 1.91 -9.09 -9.46
CA ARG A 39 1.99 -7.63 -9.24
C ARG A 39 1.14 -7.19 -8.04
N ARG A 40 -0.02 -7.79 -7.82
CA ARG A 40 -0.89 -7.49 -6.67
C ARG A 40 -0.27 -7.96 -5.35
N LEU A 41 0.33 -9.16 -5.31
CA LEU A 41 1.07 -9.65 -4.14
C LEU A 41 2.29 -8.78 -3.83
N LEU A 42 3.07 -8.39 -4.84
CA LEU A 42 4.21 -7.49 -4.65
C LEU A 42 3.81 -6.12 -4.09
N ARG A 43 2.57 -5.67 -4.35
CA ARG A 43 2.02 -4.43 -3.74
C ARG A 43 1.67 -4.60 -2.27
N LEU A 44 1.44 -5.82 -1.77
CA LEU A 44 1.18 -6.10 -0.36
C LEU A 44 2.46 -6.25 0.46
N VAL A 45 3.60 -6.54 -0.18
CA VAL A 45 4.90 -6.71 0.50
C VAL A 45 5.24 -5.52 1.41
N PRO A 46 5.13 -4.24 0.97
CA PRO A 46 5.41 -3.10 1.84
C PRO A 46 4.45 -3.00 3.03
N ALA A 47 3.17 -3.31 2.82
CA ALA A 47 2.15 -3.28 3.87
C ALA A 47 2.45 -4.34 4.95
N LEU A 48 2.74 -5.56 4.53
CA LEU A 48 3.13 -6.64 5.43
C LEU A 48 4.45 -6.34 6.13
N ALA A 49 5.47 -5.87 5.41
CA ALA A 49 6.75 -5.50 6.00
C ALA A 49 6.59 -4.40 7.06
N SER A 50 5.73 -3.40 6.81
CA SER A 50 5.44 -2.34 7.76
C SER A 50 4.78 -2.88 9.03
N ALA A 51 3.75 -3.72 8.88
CA ALA A 51 3.08 -4.36 10.02
C ALA A 51 4.04 -5.25 10.83
N LEU A 52 4.88 -6.04 10.14
CA LEU A 52 5.89 -6.89 10.80
C LEU A 52 6.95 -6.07 11.53
N CYS A 53 7.36 -4.91 11.01
CA CYS A 53 8.25 -4.00 11.74
C CYS A 53 7.58 -3.49 13.02
N GLY A 54 6.27 -3.22 13.01
CA GLY A 54 5.51 -2.85 14.21
C GLY A 54 5.47 -3.98 15.25
N VAL A 55 5.21 -5.21 14.80
CA VAL A 55 5.27 -6.40 15.69
C VAL A 55 6.68 -6.59 16.24
N LEU A 56 7.70 -6.39 15.42
CA LEU A 56 9.11 -6.49 15.84
C LEU A 56 9.44 -5.45 16.92
N LEU A 57 8.90 -4.23 16.79
CA LEU A 57 9.00 -3.21 17.83
C LEU A 57 8.32 -3.67 19.12
N TYR A 58 7.11 -4.25 19.06
CA TYR A 58 6.45 -4.81 20.25
C TYR A 58 7.31 -5.88 20.93
N VAL A 59 7.96 -6.76 20.15
CA VAL A 59 8.83 -7.81 20.71
C VAL A 59 10.03 -7.23 21.46
N SER A 60 10.44 -6.00 21.15
CA SER A 60 11.53 -5.31 21.86
C SER A 60 11.15 -4.85 23.28
N PHE A 61 9.85 -4.83 23.62
CA PHE A 61 9.37 -4.44 24.95
C PHE A 61 9.47 -5.58 25.98
N PRO A 62 9.53 -5.24 27.29
CA PRO A 62 9.53 -6.21 28.39
C PRO A 62 8.38 -7.24 28.26
N PRO A 63 8.57 -8.49 28.75
CA PRO A 63 9.65 -8.96 29.62
C PRO A 63 10.92 -9.48 28.90
N ARG A 64 10.99 -9.36 27.57
CA ARG A 64 12.07 -9.96 26.77
C ARG A 64 13.30 -9.04 26.77
N PRO A 65 14.54 -9.55 26.86
CA PRO A 65 15.76 -8.73 26.80
C PRO A 65 16.13 -8.30 25.36
N LEU A 66 15.14 -8.19 24.47
CA LEU A 66 15.32 -7.98 23.03
C LEU A 66 15.21 -6.50 22.62
N TRP A 67 15.61 -5.58 23.49
CA TRP A 67 15.52 -4.13 23.26
C TRP A 67 16.21 -3.69 21.95
N TRP A 68 17.27 -4.38 21.55
CA TRP A 68 18.01 -4.10 20.33
C TRP A 68 17.19 -4.31 19.06
N LEU A 69 16.06 -5.05 19.12
CA LEU A 69 15.12 -5.22 18.01
C LEU A 69 14.37 -3.94 17.62
N ALA A 70 14.34 -2.93 18.50
CA ALA A 70 13.82 -1.61 18.13
C ALA A 70 14.61 -1.02 16.96
N LEU A 71 15.94 -1.19 16.93
CA LEU A 71 16.80 -0.67 15.87
C LEU A 71 16.44 -1.24 14.47
N PRO A 72 16.39 -2.57 14.24
CA PRO A 72 15.97 -3.12 12.95
C PRO A 72 14.50 -2.84 12.65
N ALA A 73 13.62 -2.74 13.65
CA ALA A 73 12.22 -2.36 13.43
C ALA A 73 12.10 -0.96 12.80
N PHE A 74 12.77 0.04 13.38
CA PHE A 74 12.78 1.40 12.84
C PHE A 74 13.56 1.50 11.53
N ALA A 75 14.68 0.78 11.38
CA ALA A 75 15.45 0.77 10.15
C ALA A 75 14.63 0.18 8.97
N GLY A 76 13.94 -0.94 9.22
CA GLY A 76 13.05 -1.58 8.25
C GLY A 76 11.87 -0.68 7.89
N PHE A 77 11.22 -0.08 8.87
CA PHE A 77 10.12 0.87 8.65
C PHE A 77 10.56 2.10 7.84
N GLY A 78 11.67 2.74 8.23
CA GLY A 78 12.25 3.86 7.48
C GLY A 78 12.66 3.48 6.06
N TRP A 79 13.15 2.24 5.85
CA TRP A 79 13.41 1.70 4.50
C TRP A 79 12.12 1.57 3.68
N VAL A 80 11.05 1.04 4.26
CA VAL A 80 9.74 0.87 3.60
C VAL A 80 9.12 2.21 3.19
N LEU A 81 9.35 3.27 3.98
CA LEU A 81 8.85 4.63 3.72
C LEU A 81 9.67 5.41 2.70
N ARG A 82 10.93 5.04 2.46
CA ARG A 82 11.83 5.81 1.60
C ARG A 82 11.28 5.97 0.17
N GLY A 83 11.28 7.20 -0.31
CA GLY A 83 10.81 7.55 -1.65
C GLY A 83 9.29 7.45 -1.84
N ARG A 84 8.51 7.17 -0.79
CA ARG A 84 7.05 7.06 -0.87
C ARG A 84 6.38 8.42 -0.70
N GLY A 85 5.23 8.60 -1.34
CA GLY A 85 4.38 9.78 -1.15
C GLY A 85 3.63 9.73 0.17
N TRP A 86 3.10 10.88 0.62
CA TRP A 86 2.43 11.03 1.92
C TRP A 86 1.27 10.03 2.12
N LYS A 87 0.46 9.73 1.10
CA LYS A 87 -0.64 8.76 1.19
C LYS A 87 -0.16 7.35 1.52
N ALA A 88 0.93 6.92 0.86
CA ALA A 88 1.52 5.62 1.12
C ALA A 88 2.19 5.60 2.49
N ALA A 89 2.88 6.68 2.87
CA ALA A 89 3.49 6.80 4.19
C ALA A 89 2.45 6.75 5.32
N LEU A 90 1.30 7.40 5.14
CA LEU A 90 0.19 7.36 6.09
C LEU A 90 -0.35 5.93 6.26
N GLY A 91 -0.65 5.23 5.17
CA GLY A 91 -1.15 3.86 5.23
C GLY A 91 -0.13 2.87 5.82
N LEU A 92 1.14 3.00 5.44
CA LEU A 92 2.22 2.15 5.95
C LEU A 92 2.51 2.44 7.43
N GLY A 93 2.54 3.71 7.83
CA GLY A 93 2.70 4.12 9.23
C GLY A 93 1.53 3.67 10.10
N TYR A 94 0.30 3.71 9.58
CA TYR A 94 -0.86 3.16 10.26
C TYR A 94 -0.71 1.65 10.50
N LEU A 95 -0.29 0.89 9.49
CA LEU A 95 -0.05 -0.56 9.64
C LEU A 95 1.08 -0.90 10.61
N PHE A 96 2.16 -0.11 10.61
CA PHE A 96 3.23 -0.22 11.61
C PHE A 96 2.70 0.06 13.02
N GLY A 97 1.94 1.14 13.18
CA GLY A 97 1.27 1.49 14.43
C GLY A 97 0.34 0.38 14.93
N LEU A 98 -0.49 -0.20 14.05
CA LEU A 98 -1.34 -1.34 14.39
C LEU A 98 -0.53 -2.57 14.83
N GLY A 99 0.51 -2.93 14.07
CA GLY A 99 1.37 -4.07 14.42
C GLY A 99 2.04 -3.93 15.80
N PHE A 100 2.33 -2.69 16.20
CA PHE A 100 2.90 -2.37 17.51
C PHE A 100 1.84 -2.27 18.62
N LEU A 101 0.78 -1.51 18.40
CA LEU A 101 -0.18 -1.08 19.43
C LEU A 101 -1.23 -2.14 19.76
N LEU A 102 -1.67 -2.96 18.79
CA LEU A 102 -2.61 -4.05 19.06
C LEU A 102 -2.10 -4.97 20.17
N PRO A 103 -0.91 -5.60 20.05
CA PRO A 103 -0.43 -6.50 21.09
C PRO A 103 -0.01 -5.75 22.36
N LEU A 104 0.49 -4.51 22.24
CA LEU A 104 0.93 -3.73 23.39
C LEU A 104 -0.22 -3.32 24.32
N LEU A 105 -1.36 -2.94 23.74
CA LEU A 105 -2.51 -2.43 24.49
C LEU A 105 -3.55 -3.49 24.82
N VAL A 106 -3.30 -4.77 24.53
CA VAL A 106 -4.29 -5.85 24.75
C VAL A 106 -4.82 -5.90 26.19
N TRP A 107 -3.99 -5.51 27.16
CA TRP A 107 -4.38 -5.44 28.57
C TRP A 107 -5.56 -4.47 28.80
N THR A 108 -5.66 -3.36 28.07
CA THR A 108 -6.79 -2.45 28.22
C THR A 108 -8.08 -3.10 27.76
N GLY A 109 -8.05 -3.96 26.74
CA GLY A 109 -9.22 -4.72 26.30
C GLY A 109 -9.78 -5.65 27.36
N VAL A 110 -8.93 -6.14 28.27
CA VAL A 110 -9.36 -6.95 29.42
C VAL A 110 -10.08 -6.08 30.47
N GLU A 111 -9.62 -4.85 30.68
CA GLU A 111 -10.14 -3.95 31.71
C GLU A 111 -11.39 -3.15 31.27
N VAL A 112 -11.40 -2.63 30.03
CA VAL A 112 -12.46 -1.74 29.52
C VAL A 112 -13.32 -2.37 28.40
N GLY A 113 -12.95 -3.57 27.93
CA GLY A 113 -13.65 -4.29 26.86
C GLY A 113 -13.06 -4.07 25.46
N TYR A 114 -13.48 -4.92 24.51
CA TYR A 114 -12.90 -4.97 23.16
C TYR A 114 -13.14 -3.70 22.33
N LEU A 115 -14.32 -3.09 22.44
CA LEU A 115 -14.70 -1.92 21.62
C LEU A 115 -13.86 -0.69 21.97
N PRO A 116 -13.72 -0.29 23.25
CA PRO A 116 -12.83 0.79 23.64
C PRO A 116 -11.35 0.52 23.32
N TRP A 117 -10.88 -0.71 23.50
CA TRP A 117 -9.51 -1.10 23.14
C TRP A 117 -9.20 -0.91 21.66
N LEU A 118 -10.07 -1.42 20.78
CA LEU A 118 -9.89 -1.28 19.34
C LEU A 118 -9.98 0.18 18.89
N ALA A 119 -10.89 0.97 19.49
CA ALA A 119 -10.99 2.40 19.21
C ALA A 119 -9.71 3.15 19.62
N LEU A 120 -9.19 2.87 20.82
CA LEU A 120 -7.94 3.43 21.32
C LEU A 120 -6.77 3.10 20.38
N VAL A 121 -6.61 1.82 20.04
CA VAL A 121 -5.56 1.36 19.12
C VAL A 121 -5.66 2.04 17.76
N ALA A 122 -6.87 2.18 17.21
CA ALA A 122 -7.09 2.84 15.93
C ALA A 122 -6.71 4.32 15.97
N VAL A 123 -7.12 5.05 17.01
CA VAL A 123 -6.78 6.47 17.19
C VAL A 123 -5.28 6.64 17.38
N GLU A 124 -4.66 5.84 18.23
CA GLU A 124 -3.22 5.89 18.52
C GLU A 124 -2.37 5.56 17.29
N ALA A 125 -2.82 4.61 16.46
CA ALA A 125 -2.17 4.28 15.20
C ALA A 125 -2.21 5.44 14.19
N VAL A 126 -3.17 6.38 14.28
CA VAL A 126 -3.18 7.59 13.44
C VAL A 126 -2.02 8.51 13.81
N PHE A 127 -1.70 8.69 15.10
CA PHE A 127 -0.52 9.47 15.50
C PHE A 127 0.76 8.88 14.92
N VAL A 128 0.92 7.56 15.01
CA VAL A 128 2.06 6.85 14.41
C VAL A 128 2.09 6.99 12.88
N ALA A 129 0.93 6.98 12.23
CA ALA A 129 0.81 7.21 10.79
C ALA A 129 1.30 8.61 10.39
N LEU A 130 0.94 9.64 11.15
CA LEU A 130 1.37 11.02 10.93
C LEU A 130 2.89 11.17 11.12
N VAL A 131 3.46 10.51 12.14
CA VAL A 131 4.91 10.41 12.32
C VAL A 131 5.57 9.74 11.11
N GLY A 132 4.98 8.65 10.60
CA GLY A 132 5.44 7.98 9.38
C GLY A 132 5.46 8.90 8.16
N VAL A 133 4.47 9.78 8.01
CA VAL A 133 4.46 10.81 6.95
C VAL A 133 5.65 11.77 7.12
N GLY A 134 5.91 12.23 8.35
CA GLY A 134 7.07 13.07 8.66
C GLY A 134 8.40 12.38 8.36
N VAL A 135 8.56 11.12 8.78
CA VAL A 135 9.75 10.29 8.50
C VAL A 135 9.96 10.15 6.99
N ALA A 136 8.90 9.90 6.22
CA ALA A 136 8.99 9.83 4.77
C ALA A 136 9.44 11.15 4.13
N ALA A 137 8.98 12.29 4.66
CA ALA A 137 9.38 13.61 4.17
C ALA A 137 10.87 13.90 4.41
N VAL A 138 11.38 13.60 5.61
CA VAL A 138 12.80 13.84 5.97
C VAL A 138 13.76 12.77 5.45
N SER A 139 13.24 11.63 4.95
CA SER A 139 14.04 10.52 4.41
C SER A 139 14.92 10.88 3.21
N ARG A 140 14.68 12.04 2.58
CA ARG A 140 15.44 12.56 1.44
C ARG A 140 16.60 13.48 1.83
N LEU A 141 16.73 13.83 3.10
CA LEU A 141 17.76 14.74 3.60
C LEU A 141 19.07 13.98 3.92
N PRO A 142 20.25 14.63 3.79
CA PRO A 142 21.47 14.06 4.32
C PRO A 142 21.35 13.89 5.85
N GLY A 143 21.83 12.76 6.38
CA GLY A 143 21.67 12.45 7.80
C GLY A 143 20.22 12.18 8.22
N TRP A 144 19.35 11.75 7.28
CA TRP A 144 17.93 11.48 7.52
C TRP A 144 17.59 10.69 8.80
N PRO A 145 18.40 9.74 9.32
CA PRO A 145 18.03 9.03 10.55
C PRO A 145 17.90 9.96 11.76
N VAL A 146 18.70 11.03 11.82
CA VAL A 146 18.64 12.02 12.91
C VAL A 146 17.34 12.82 12.84
N TRP A 147 16.96 13.26 11.66
CA TRP A 147 15.68 13.95 11.43
C TRP A 147 14.48 13.04 11.71
N ALA A 148 14.56 11.77 11.31
CA ALA A 148 13.52 10.79 11.60
C ALA A 148 13.35 10.57 13.11
N ALA A 149 14.45 10.49 13.86
CA ALA A 149 14.41 10.41 15.33
C ALA A 149 13.78 11.68 15.94
N ALA A 150 14.14 12.87 15.47
CA ALA A 150 13.54 14.13 15.93
C ALA A 150 12.02 14.18 15.66
N ILE A 151 11.58 13.74 14.47
CA ILE A 151 10.16 13.63 14.12
C ILE A 151 9.46 12.62 15.03
N TRP A 152 10.07 11.47 15.30
CA TRP A 152 9.53 10.46 16.20
C TRP A 152 9.33 11.02 17.62
N ILE A 153 10.36 11.66 18.18
CA ILE A 153 10.29 12.29 19.52
C ILE A 153 9.19 13.36 19.55
N THR A 154 9.06 14.16 18.50
CA THR A 154 8.01 15.17 18.38
C THR A 154 6.61 14.53 18.35
N GLY A 155 6.45 13.42 17.63
CA GLY A 155 5.21 12.67 17.59
C GLY A 155 4.81 12.11 18.95
N GLU A 156 5.74 11.45 19.64
CA GLU A 156 5.53 10.94 21.00
C GLU A 156 5.21 12.07 21.98
N ALA A 157 5.86 13.22 21.82
CA ALA A 157 5.57 14.42 22.59
C ALA A 157 4.13 14.92 22.40
N VAL A 158 3.62 14.96 21.18
CA VAL A 158 2.22 15.35 20.91
C VAL A 158 1.26 14.32 21.49
N ARG A 159 1.53 13.04 21.23
CA ARG A 159 0.71 11.91 21.70
C ARG A 159 0.59 11.90 23.22
N ALA A 160 1.69 12.07 23.95
CA ALA A 160 1.71 12.08 25.41
C ALA A 160 1.02 13.30 26.06
N ARG A 161 0.75 14.36 25.27
CA ARG A 161 0.09 15.60 25.75
C ARG A 161 -1.35 15.73 25.29
N THR A 162 -1.83 14.79 24.49
CA THR A 162 -3.23 14.75 24.07
C THR A 162 -4.03 14.07 25.19
N PRO A 163 -5.08 14.72 25.74
CA PRO A 163 -5.86 14.20 26.85
C PRO A 163 -6.76 13.02 26.46
#